data_AF-A0A1B8Y296-F1
#
_entry.id   AF-A0A1B8Y296-F1
#
_cell.length_a   1.000
_cell.length_b   1.000
_cell.length_c   1.000
_cell.angle_alpha   90.00
_cell.angle_beta   90.00
_cell.angle_gamma   90.00
#
_symmetry.space_group_name_H-M   'P 1'
#
loop_
_entity.id
_entity.type
_entity.pdbx_description
1 polymer ?
#
loop_
_entity_poly.entity_id
_entity_poly.type
_entity_poly.pdbx_seq_one_letter_code
_entity_poly.pdbx_strand_id
1 'polypeptide(L)'
;SVKEHSKATVTTTVKDSLTTAAGTILSSVTVSKEYSTKDKVKLIKFTRPKKMRSGTALPSYRKFVTKSNKKSIFVLPNDELKRLCRKGGIREVPGFNYNAKPVQDIWPYPSPRPTFGITWRYRLQTVKSLAGVSLMLRLLWASLRWDDMAAKPPPGGGITKTETSESEITTTEIIKRRDVGPYGIRSEYCIRKIICPLGIPEAPKVLWYLSVQAMSKLRGLFLLNCALRPKRPVIPKQTGPIILETWVPEEELEIWEIKCFSERVEKEKVQAVEQQSK
;
A
#
# COMPACT_ATOMS: atom_id res chain seq x y z
N SER A 1 -68.76 33.04 54.71
CA SER A 1 -68.15 34.27 54.16
C SER A 1 -66.77 34.40 54.79
N VAL A 2 -65.62 34.49 54.12
CA VAL A 2 -65.16 34.48 52.72
C VAL A 2 -63.74 33.91 52.82
N LYS A 3 -63.36 32.90 52.03
CA LYS A 3 -61.94 32.51 51.88
C LYS A 3 -61.40 33.27 50.67
N GLU A 4 -60.66 34.33 50.91
CA GLU A 4 -59.91 35.02 49.85
C GLU A 4 -58.88 34.08 49.26
N HIS A 5 -58.94 33.91 47.94
CA HIS A 5 -57.93 33.21 47.16
C HIS A 5 -57.12 34.25 46.40
N SER A 6 -55.85 34.39 46.79
CA SER A 6 -54.88 35.27 46.14
C SER A 6 -54.53 34.71 44.76
N LYS A 7 -55.09 35.33 43.71
CA LYS A 7 -54.63 35.14 42.32
C LYS A 7 -53.44 36.05 42.06
N ALA A 8 -52.27 35.47 41.77
CA ALA A 8 -51.12 36.20 41.26
C ALA A 8 -51.05 36.04 39.74
N THR A 9 -51.29 37.13 39.01
CA THR A 9 -51.14 37.19 37.55
C THR A 9 -49.76 37.76 37.23
N VAL A 10 -48.89 36.97 36.62
CA VAL A 10 -47.58 37.43 36.12
C VAL A 10 -47.56 37.31 34.61
N THR A 11 -47.48 38.46 33.93
CA THR A 11 -47.39 38.55 32.47
C THR A 11 -45.93 38.62 32.07
N THR A 12 -45.42 37.59 31.39
CA THR A 12 -44.07 37.61 30.79
C THR A 12 -44.17 37.62 29.27
N THR A 13 -43.79 38.74 28.66
CA THR A 13 -43.66 38.88 27.21
C THR A 13 -42.27 38.43 26.76
N VAL A 14 -42.20 37.36 25.96
CA VAL A 14 -40.96 36.92 25.30
C VAL A 14 -41.02 37.39 23.85
N LYS A 15 -40.05 38.21 23.43
CA LYS A 15 -39.88 38.66 22.05
C LYS A 15 -38.73 37.87 21.41
N ASP A 16 -39.03 37.05 20.41
CA ASP A 16 -38.03 36.44 19.54
C ASP A 16 -38.03 37.15 18.19
N SER A 17 -36.87 37.60 17.74
CA SER A 17 -36.65 38.16 16.40
C SER A 17 -35.84 37.19 15.55
N LEU A 18 -36.33 36.90 14.35
CA LEU A 18 -35.60 36.12 13.35
C LEU A 18 -35.50 36.96 12.07
N THR A 19 -34.31 37.42 11.73
CA THR A 19 -34.03 38.17 10.50
C THR A 19 -33.78 37.20 9.34
N THR A 20 -34.62 37.27 8.31
CA THR A 20 -34.41 36.60 7.00
C THR A 20 -34.56 37.64 5.90
N ALA A 21 -33.86 37.45 4.78
CA ALA A 21 -33.66 38.42 3.69
C ALA A 21 -34.92 38.92 2.93
N ALA A 22 -36.13 38.59 3.40
CA ALA A 22 -37.40 38.98 2.78
C ALA A 22 -38.39 39.68 3.74
N GLY A 23 -37.95 40.13 4.92
CA GLY A 23 -38.75 40.93 5.84
C GLY A 23 -38.88 40.36 7.25
N THR A 24 -39.05 41.24 8.23
CA THR A 24 -39.16 40.93 9.66
C THR A 24 -40.58 40.47 9.99
N ILE A 25 -40.77 39.18 10.29
CA ILE A 25 -42.04 38.67 10.83
C ILE A 25 -41.98 38.73 12.36
N LEU A 26 -42.69 39.69 12.95
CA LEU A 26 -42.82 39.83 14.40
C LEU A 26 -43.95 38.90 14.88
N SER A 27 -43.59 37.75 15.46
CA SER A 27 -44.58 36.84 16.08
C SER A 27 -44.56 37.05 17.59
N SER A 28 -45.44 37.91 18.12
CA SER A 28 -45.63 38.05 19.57
C SER A 28 -46.67 37.05 20.04
N VAL A 29 -46.27 36.01 20.76
CA VAL A 29 -47.20 35.10 21.46
C VAL A 29 -47.29 35.53 22.92
N THR A 30 -48.40 36.17 23.30
CA THR A 30 -48.75 36.41 24.69
C THR A 30 -49.39 35.15 25.27
N VAL A 31 -48.63 34.41 26.10
CA VAL A 31 -49.18 33.28 26.86
C VAL A 31 -49.48 33.76 28.28
N SER A 32 -50.74 34.11 28.55
CA SER A 32 -51.25 34.23 29.91
C SER A 32 -51.35 32.82 30.50
N LYS A 33 -50.53 32.52 31.51
CA LYS A 33 -50.53 31.21 32.17
C LYS A 33 -51.02 31.38 33.60
N GLU A 34 -52.29 31.06 33.84
CA GLU A 34 -52.80 30.88 35.21
C GLU A 34 -52.16 29.63 35.80
N TYR A 35 -51.40 29.80 36.89
CA TYR A 35 -50.76 28.69 37.59
C TYR A 35 -51.73 28.12 38.63
N SER A 36 -52.28 26.94 38.33
CA SER A 36 -53.07 26.12 39.26
C SER A 36 -52.22 24.95 39.75
N THR A 37 -52.14 24.76 41.07
CA THR A 37 -51.37 23.66 41.70
C THR A 37 -52.08 22.30 41.63
N LYS A 38 -53.28 22.24 41.03
CA LYS A 38 -54.08 21.01 40.90
C LYS A 38 -53.74 20.20 39.65
N ASP A 39 -53.08 20.79 38.67
CA ASP A 39 -52.85 20.17 37.36
C ASP A 39 -51.50 19.47 37.25
N LYS A 40 -51.48 18.32 36.55
CA LYS A 40 -50.26 17.53 36.32
C LYS A 40 -49.26 18.36 35.51
N VAL A 41 -48.13 18.68 36.13
CA VAL A 41 -47.02 19.41 35.48
C VAL A 41 -46.41 18.55 34.38
N LYS A 42 -46.54 18.99 33.12
CA LYS A 42 -45.86 18.38 31.97
C LYS A 42 -44.68 19.26 31.58
N LEU A 43 -43.49 18.65 31.49
CA LEU A 43 -42.30 19.32 30.97
C LEU A 43 -42.51 19.70 29.50
N ILE A 44 -42.26 20.97 29.18
CA ILE A 44 -42.29 21.46 27.80
C ILE A 44 -41.12 20.79 27.05
N LYS A 45 -41.43 19.98 26.04
CA LYS A 45 -40.41 19.37 25.16
C LYS A 45 -39.85 20.45 24.23
N PHE A 46 -38.68 20.97 24.56
CA PHE A 46 -37.90 21.79 23.65
C PHE A 46 -37.30 20.91 22.54
N THR A 47 -37.97 20.81 21.40
CA THR A 47 -37.41 20.22 20.19
C THR A 47 -36.67 21.31 19.41
N ARG A 48 -35.32 21.27 19.41
CA ARG A 48 -34.54 22.15 18.54
C ARG A 48 -34.69 21.71 17.09
N PRO A 49 -34.98 22.60 16.13
CA PRO A 49 -35.05 22.24 14.72
C PRO A 49 -33.68 21.71 14.27
N LYS A 50 -33.64 20.44 13.87
CA LYS A 50 -32.43 19.81 13.35
C LYS A 50 -32.26 20.30 11.91
N LYS A 51 -31.35 21.24 11.68
CA LYS A 51 -31.01 21.69 10.32
C LYS A 51 -30.68 20.47 9.46
N MET A 52 -31.48 20.19 8.44
CA MET A 52 -31.17 19.15 7.47
C MET A 52 -29.87 19.53 6.76
N ARG A 53 -28.90 18.60 6.77
CA ARG A 53 -27.67 18.76 6.01
C ARG A 53 -28.06 18.80 4.53
N SER A 54 -27.63 19.82 3.81
CA SER A 54 -27.84 19.93 2.37
C SER A 54 -27.36 18.65 1.67
N GLY A 55 -28.16 18.12 0.74
CA GLY A 55 -27.88 16.86 0.04
C GLY A 55 -26.58 16.87 -0.78
N THR A 56 -25.99 18.04 -1.01
CA THR A 56 -24.74 18.26 -1.72
C THR A 56 -23.52 18.43 -0.81
N ALA A 57 -23.68 18.42 0.51
CA ALA A 57 -22.56 18.63 1.42
C ALA A 57 -21.70 17.37 1.53
N LEU A 58 -20.47 17.45 1.01
CA LEU A 58 -19.42 16.44 1.23
C LEU A 58 -19.31 16.05 2.71
N PRO A 59 -18.94 14.80 3.03
CA PRO A 59 -18.70 14.36 4.40
C PRO A 59 -17.79 15.32 5.17
N SER A 60 -18.11 15.55 6.45
CA SER A 60 -17.31 16.49 7.24
C SER A 60 -15.99 15.82 7.55
N TYR A 61 -14.88 16.42 7.16
CA TYR A 61 -13.57 15.90 7.49
C TYR A 61 -13.28 16.02 8.99
N ARG A 62 -12.42 15.13 9.50
CA ARG A 62 -11.97 15.15 10.90
C ARG A 62 -10.95 16.28 11.08
N LYS A 63 -11.19 17.22 11.98
CA LYS A 63 -10.34 18.42 12.16
C LYS A 63 -9.17 18.24 13.13
N PHE A 64 -9.20 17.22 13.99
CA PHE A 64 -8.18 16.97 15.03
C PHE A 64 -7.83 18.16 15.93
N VAL A 65 -8.73 19.13 16.07
CA VAL A 65 -8.49 20.40 16.78
C VAL A 65 -9.46 20.51 17.97
N THR A 66 -8.90 20.77 19.14
CA THR A 66 -9.67 21.05 20.36
C THR A 66 -10.34 22.43 20.27
N LYS A 67 -11.29 22.71 21.17
CA LYS A 67 -11.89 24.05 21.31
C LYS A 67 -10.86 25.14 21.62
N SER A 68 -9.74 24.77 22.23
CA SER A 68 -8.60 25.64 22.52
C SER A 68 -7.59 25.76 21.37
N ASN A 69 -7.97 25.37 20.15
CA ASN A 69 -7.11 25.38 18.95
C ASN A 69 -5.85 24.51 19.02
N LYS A 70 -5.77 23.56 19.96
CA LYS A 70 -4.67 22.59 20.03
C LYS A 70 -4.95 21.39 19.12
N LYS A 71 -3.96 20.96 18.35
CA LYS A 71 -4.06 19.75 17.53
C LYS A 71 -3.76 18.52 18.38
N SER A 72 -4.62 17.51 18.30
CA SER A 72 -4.38 16.22 18.95
C SER A 72 -5.09 15.10 18.20
N ILE A 73 -4.40 13.96 18.08
CA ILE A 73 -4.94 12.76 17.43
C ILE A 73 -6.13 12.15 18.19
N PHE A 74 -6.24 12.44 19.48
CA PHE A 74 -7.33 11.95 20.35
C PHE A 74 -8.62 12.77 20.23
N VAL A 75 -8.63 13.84 19.43
CA VAL A 75 -9.84 14.62 19.20
C VAL A 75 -10.80 13.83 18.31
N LEU A 76 -11.85 13.30 18.94
CA LEU A 76 -12.87 12.50 18.27
C LEU A 76 -13.88 13.38 17.52
N PRO A 77 -14.48 12.88 16.43
CA PRO A 77 -15.68 13.48 15.84
C PRO A 77 -16.80 13.62 16.87
N ASN A 78 -17.59 14.69 16.79
CA ASN A 78 -18.68 14.95 17.73
C ASN A 78 -19.68 13.79 17.85
N ASP A 79 -19.95 13.07 16.76
CA ASP A 79 -20.89 11.95 16.78
C ASP A 79 -20.32 10.73 17.52
N GLU A 80 -19.03 10.44 17.34
CA GLU A 80 -18.33 9.39 18.06
C GLU A 80 -18.15 9.74 19.53
N LEU A 81 -17.79 11.00 19.82
CA LEU A 81 -17.69 11.50 21.19
C LEU A 81 -19.02 11.37 21.94
N LYS A 82 -20.14 11.79 21.33
CA LYS A 82 -21.48 11.63 21.94
C LYS A 82 -21.82 10.17 22.19
N ARG A 83 -21.49 9.27 21.26
CA ARG A 83 -21.71 7.82 21.43
C ARG A 83 -20.85 7.24 22.55
N LEU A 84 -19.61 7.70 22.67
CA LEU A 84 -18.69 7.28 23.72
C LEU A 84 -19.17 7.75 25.10
N CYS A 85 -19.53 9.04 25.22
CA CYS A 85 -20.06 9.61 26.46
C CYS A 85 -21.32 8.90 26.95
N ARG A 86 -22.25 8.57 26.03
CA ARG A 86 -23.49 7.82 26.38
C ARG A 86 -23.23 6.41 26.90
N LYS A 87 -22.08 5.83 26.57
CA LYS A 87 -21.67 4.48 27.01
C LYS A 87 -20.62 4.49 28.12
N GLY A 88 -20.40 5.65 28.76
CA GLY A 88 -19.45 5.77 29.86
C GLY A 88 -17.99 5.46 29.47
N GLY A 89 -17.62 5.60 28.19
CA GLY A 89 -16.26 5.26 27.74
C GLY A 89 -16.01 3.76 27.49
N ILE A 90 -16.97 2.88 27.74
CA ILE A 90 -16.84 1.41 27.62
C ILE A 90 -17.06 0.95 26.16
N ARG A 91 -16.78 1.82 25.19
CA ARG A 91 -16.96 1.51 23.76
C ARG A 91 -15.70 1.83 22.99
N GLU A 92 -15.33 0.90 22.13
CA GLU A 92 -14.26 1.09 21.18
C GLU A 92 -14.59 2.20 20.16
N VAL A 93 -13.62 3.09 19.99
CA VAL A 93 -13.69 4.20 19.05
C VAL A 93 -13.14 3.75 17.69
N PRO A 94 -13.92 3.90 16.61
CA PRO A 94 -13.46 3.54 15.26
C PRO A 94 -12.18 4.27 14.85
N GLY A 95 -11.22 3.51 14.33
CA GLY A 95 -9.92 4.05 13.92
C GLY A 95 -8.85 3.98 15.00
N PHE A 96 -9.14 3.39 16.15
CA PHE A 96 -8.17 2.99 17.16
C PHE A 96 -8.20 1.46 17.33
N ASN A 97 -7.02 0.85 17.49
CA ASN A 97 -6.83 -0.56 17.74
C ASN A 97 -6.60 -0.79 19.23
N TYR A 98 -7.56 -1.47 19.86
CA TYR A 98 -7.55 -1.80 21.29
C TYR A 98 -6.79 -3.09 21.59
N ASN A 99 -6.57 -3.95 20.60
CA ASN A 99 -5.87 -5.23 20.72
C ASN A 99 -4.34 -5.09 20.55
N ALA A 100 -3.85 -3.88 20.28
CA ALA A 100 -2.43 -3.66 20.08
C ALA A 100 -1.66 -3.84 21.39
N LYS A 101 -0.61 -4.68 21.37
CA LYS A 101 0.27 -4.89 22.53
C LYS A 101 0.82 -3.54 23.03
N PRO A 102 0.87 -3.29 24.35
CA PRO A 102 1.48 -2.09 24.88
C PRO A 102 2.99 -2.11 24.58
N VAL A 103 3.51 -1.04 23.97
CA VAL A 103 4.96 -0.80 23.82
C VAL A 103 5.19 0.61 24.31
N GLN A 104 5.58 0.71 25.58
CA GLN A 104 5.68 1.98 26.29
C GLN A 104 6.78 2.89 25.71
N ASP A 105 7.82 2.28 25.10
CA ASP A 105 8.93 3.01 24.49
C ASP A 105 8.50 3.89 23.30
N ILE A 106 7.50 3.44 22.53
CA ILE A 106 7.07 4.10 21.28
C ILE A 106 5.73 4.81 21.48
N TRP A 107 4.86 4.27 22.35
CA TRP A 107 3.54 4.81 22.64
C TRP A 107 3.33 4.86 24.16
N PRO A 108 3.72 5.96 24.81
CA PRO A 108 3.69 6.08 26.28
C PRO A 108 2.30 6.30 26.86
N TYR A 109 1.28 6.48 26.02
CA TYR A 109 -0.08 6.74 26.47
C TYR A 109 -0.82 5.43 26.79
N PRO A 110 -1.58 5.36 27.89
CA PRO A 110 -2.45 4.22 28.22
C PRO A 110 -3.74 4.26 27.38
N SER A 111 -3.61 4.49 26.08
CA SER A 111 -4.70 4.66 25.13
C SER A 111 -4.51 3.70 23.96
N PRO A 112 -5.61 3.26 23.31
CA PRO A 112 -5.54 2.37 22.17
C PRO A 112 -4.72 3.02 21.04
N ARG A 113 -4.07 2.19 20.23
CA ARG A 113 -3.20 2.72 19.19
C ARG A 113 -4.00 3.27 18.03
N PRO A 114 -3.65 4.44 17.49
CA PRO A 114 -4.28 4.93 16.27
C PRO A 114 -3.96 3.99 15.09
N THR A 115 -4.99 3.64 14.30
CA THR A 115 -4.81 2.94 13.02
C THR A 115 -3.97 3.76 12.03
N PHE A 116 -3.37 3.10 11.04
CA PHE A 116 -2.63 3.79 9.98
C PHE A 116 -3.47 4.88 9.29
N GLY A 117 -4.75 4.62 9.05
CA GLY A 117 -5.64 5.60 8.44
C GLY A 117 -5.89 6.85 9.30
N ILE A 118 -5.95 6.74 10.64
CA ILE A 118 -6.10 7.94 11.49
C ILE A 118 -4.78 8.68 11.65
N THR A 119 -3.66 7.97 11.82
CA THR A 119 -2.33 8.58 11.91
C THR A 119 -1.99 9.33 10.64
N TRP A 120 -2.28 8.75 9.47
CA TRP A 120 -2.08 9.37 8.16
C TRP A 120 -2.82 10.70 8.05
N ARG A 121 -4.14 10.71 8.34
CA ARG A 121 -4.96 11.93 8.28
C ARG A 121 -4.50 13.00 9.27
N TYR A 122 -4.13 12.60 10.49
CA TYR A 122 -3.60 13.52 11.49
C TYR A 122 -2.26 14.14 11.03
N ARG A 123 -1.35 13.30 10.52
CA ARG A 123 -0.05 13.75 10.02
C ARG A 123 -0.22 14.70 8.83
N LEU A 124 -1.07 14.40 7.85
CA LEU A 124 -1.38 15.30 6.73
C LEU A 124 -1.79 16.71 7.18
N GLN A 125 -2.52 16.84 8.30
CA GLN A 125 -2.96 18.15 8.82
C GLN A 125 -1.91 18.86 9.69
N THR A 126 -0.86 18.16 10.11
CA THR A 126 0.16 18.68 11.03
C THR A 126 1.51 18.90 10.38
N VAL A 127 1.79 18.19 9.28
CA VAL A 127 3.04 18.32 8.51
C VAL A 127 3.13 19.71 7.90
N LYS A 128 4.30 20.33 8.07
CA LYS A 128 4.61 21.69 7.60
C LYS A 128 5.64 21.72 6.47
N SER A 129 6.33 20.61 6.23
CA SER A 129 7.44 20.51 5.29
C SER A 129 7.13 19.49 4.20
N LEU A 130 7.51 19.81 2.97
CA LEU A 130 7.41 18.90 1.82
C LEU A 130 8.21 17.61 2.04
N ALA A 131 9.36 17.69 2.71
CA ALA A 131 10.14 16.51 3.09
C ALA A 131 9.38 15.58 4.06
N GLY A 132 8.52 16.14 4.91
CA GLY A 132 7.63 15.35 5.76
C GLY A 132 6.57 14.60 4.94
N VAL A 133 6.03 15.26 3.90
CA VAL A 133 5.06 14.65 2.97
C VAL A 133 5.72 13.54 2.15
N SER A 134 6.94 13.75 1.66
CA SER A 134 7.65 12.72 0.89
C SER A 134 7.96 11.48 1.75
N LEU A 135 8.33 11.67 3.02
CA LEU A 135 8.52 10.56 3.96
C LEU A 135 7.21 9.81 4.21
N MET A 136 6.09 10.52 4.35
CA MET A 136 4.78 9.89 4.46
C MET A 136 4.46 9.04 3.22
N LEU A 137 4.63 9.58 2.02
CA LEU A 137 4.39 8.84 0.77
C LEU A 137 5.30 7.61 0.65
N ARG A 138 6.56 7.72 1.07
CA ARG A 138 7.48 6.58 1.12
C ARG A 138 7.00 5.49 2.08
N LEU A 139 6.52 5.87 3.27
CA LEU A 139 5.94 4.92 4.24
C LEU A 139 4.70 4.23 3.67
N LEU A 140 3.83 4.97 2.97
CA LEU A 140 2.66 4.40 2.31
C LEU A 140 3.07 3.41 1.22
N TRP A 141 4.00 3.80 0.36
CA TRP A 141 4.53 2.93 -0.68
C TRP A 141 5.11 1.63 -0.12
N ALA A 142 5.95 1.72 0.91
CA ALA A 142 6.50 0.56 1.60
C ALA A 142 5.41 -0.32 2.20
N SER A 143 4.33 0.27 2.74
CA SER A 143 3.22 -0.50 3.31
C SER A 143 2.38 -1.23 2.25
N LEU A 144 2.27 -0.70 1.03
CA LEU A 144 1.56 -1.36 -0.08
C LEU A 144 2.36 -2.53 -0.64
N ARG A 145 3.66 -2.33 -0.82
CA ARG A 145 4.60 -3.38 -1.27
C ARG A 145 4.91 -4.43 -0.19
N TRP A 146 4.40 -4.27 1.02
CA TRP A 146 4.59 -5.28 2.06
C TRP A 146 3.96 -6.62 1.68
N ASP A 147 2.83 -6.60 0.97
CA ASP A 147 2.21 -7.84 0.46
C ASP A 147 3.08 -8.50 -0.62
N ASP A 148 3.83 -7.72 -1.40
CA ASP A 148 4.78 -8.25 -2.39
C ASP A 148 5.95 -8.99 -1.71
N MET A 149 6.28 -8.70 -0.44
CA MET A 149 7.27 -9.50 0.32
C MET A 149 6.78 -10.93 0.62
N ALA A 150 5.46 -11.15 0.60
CA ALA A 150 4.86 -12.47 0.77
C ALA A 150 4.76 -13.25 -0.55
N ALA A 151 5.16 -12.66 -1.68
CA ALA A 151 5.24 -13.35 -2.96
C ALA A 151 6.19 -14.55 -2.83
N LYS A 152 5.69 -15.72 -3.22
CA LYS A 152 6.50 -16.95 -3.22
C LYS A 152 7.33 -16.98 -4.50
N PRO A 153 8.57 -17.49 -4.43
CA PRO A 153 9.34 -17.76 -5.63
C PRO A 153 8.59 -18.74 -6.55
N PRO A 154 8.81 -18.67 -7.88
CA PRO A 154 8.28 -19.64 -8.81
C PRO A 154 8.73 -21.07 -8.43
N PRO A 155 7.95 -22.12 -8.77
CA PRO A 155 8.28 -23.49 -8.43
C PRO A 155 9.67 -23.86 -8.99
N GLY A 156 10.63 -24.16 -8.11
CA GLY A 156 12.02 -24.47 -8.48
C GLY A 156 12.99 -23.28 -8.49
N GLY A 157 12.51 -22.04 -8.31
CA GLY A 157 13.32 -20.82 -8.37
C GLY A 157 13.79 -20.34 -6.99
N GLY A 158 14.71 -21.05 -6.36
CA GLY A 158 15.25 -20.64 -5.05
C GLY A 158 16.29 -19.52 -5.14
N ILE A 159 17.27 -19.67 -6.02
CA ILE A 159 18.46 -18.80 -6.11
C ILE A 159 18.62 -18.23 -7.52
N THR A 160 18.08 -18.95 -8.50
CA THR A 160 18.18 -18.63 -9.91
C THR A 160 16.78 -18.68 -10.52
N LYS A 161 16.47 -17.67 -11.31
CA LYS A 161 15.26 -17.67 -12.13
C LYS A 161 15.62 -18.40 -13.43
N THR A 162 15.03 -19.57 -13.62
CA THR A 162 15.21 -20.38 -14.83
C THR A 162 14.00 -20.19 -15.72
N GLU A 163 14.22 -19.60 -16.88
CA GLU A 163 13.23 -19.41 -17.93
C GLU A 163 13.58 -20.35 -19.08
N THR A 164 12.77 -21.40 -19.26
CA THR A 164 12.93 -22.35 -20.36
C THR A 164 12.08 -21.90 -21.54
N SER A 165 12.73 -21.43 -22.60
CA SER A 165 12.12 -21.12 -23.89
C SER A 165 12.26 -22.32 -24.84
N GLU A 166 11.48 -22.37 -25.92
CA GLU A 166 11.45 -23.49 -26.89
C GLU A 166 12.85 -23.82 -27.48
N SER A 167 13.76 -22.85 -27.54
CA SER A 167 15.10 -23.01 -28.13
C SER A 167 16.28 -22.75 -27.19
N GLU A 168 16.03 -22.31 -25.95
CA GLU A 168 17.09 -21.94 -25.01
C GLU A 168 16.63 -22.02 -23.54
N ILE A 169 17.52 -22.45 -22.66
CA ILE A 169 17.37 -22.32 -21.20
C ILE A 169 18.13 -21.07 -20.78
N THR A 170 17.40 -20.08 -20.27
CA THR A 170 17.99 -18.88 -19.68
C THR A 170 17.98 -19.01 -18.17
N THR A 171 19.15 -18.88 -17.55
CA THR A 171 19.30 -18.82 -16.09
C THR A 171 19.75 -17.42 -15.69
N THR A 172 18.92 -16.69 -14.95
CA THR A 172 19.25 -15.38 -14.39
C THR A 172 19.51 -15.45 -12.88
N GLU A 173 20.58 -14.80 -12.43
CA GLU A 173 21.05 -14.82 -11.05
C GLU A 173 21.62 -13.46 -10.62
N ILE A 174 21.34 -13.02 -9.39
CA ILE A 174 21.98 -11.84 -8.81
C ILE A 174 23.34 -12.24 -8.23
N ILE A 175 24.42 -11.60 -8.70
CA ILE A 175 25.80 -11.88 -8.24
C ILE A 175 26.25 -10.88 -7.17
N LYS A 176 26.04 -9.59 -7.43
CA LYS A 176 26.64 -8.50 -6.65
C LYS A 176 25.60 -7.42 -6.38
N ARG A 177 25.80 -6.69 -5.29
CA ARG A 177 25.06 -5.48 -4.94
C ARG A 177 26.03 -4.31 -4.83
N ARG A 178 25.59 -3.12 -5.26
CA ARG A 178 26.27 -1.85 -5.01
C ARG A 178 25.25 -0.77 -4.66
N ASP A 179 25.66 0.22 -3.89
CA ASP A 179 24.84 1.41 -3.62
C ASP A 179 25.36 2.58 -4.47
N VAL A 180 24.43 3.26 -5.15
CA VAL A 180 24.73 4.30 -6.14
C VAL A 180 24.15 5.64 -5.70
N GLY A 181 24.92 6.70 -5.95
CA GLY A 181 24.56 8.08 -5.67
C GLY A 181 25.22 8.65 -4.40
N PRO A 182 25.23 9.98 -4.24
CA PRO A 182 25.97 10.67 -3.18
C PRO A 182 25.51 10.34 -1.75
N TYR A 183 24.35 9.70 -1.59
CA TYR A 183 23.79 9.30 -0.31
C TYR A 183 23.47 7.80 -0.24
N GLY A 184 23.86 7.00 -1.24
CA GLY A 184 23.56 5.56 -1.28
C GLY A 184 22.06 5.23 -1.20
N ILE A 185 21.20 6.10 -1.74
CA ILE A 185 19.72 5.94 -1.62
C ILE A 185 19.19 4.88 -2.60
N ARG A 186 19.92 4.62 -3.70
CA ARG A 186 19.53 3.61 -4.69
C ARG A 186 20.52 2.46 -4.66
N SER A 187 20.00 1.24 -4.49
CA SER A 187 20.79 0.02 -4.67
C SER A 187 20.63 -0.49 -6.10
N GLU A 188 21.74 -0.93 -6.69
CA GLU A 188 21.80 -1.63 -7.96
C GLU A 188 22.37 -3.03 -7.76
N TYR A 189 21.89 -3.97 -8.55
CA TYR A 189 22.25 -5.38 -8.47
C TYR A 189 22.82 -5.83 -9.82
N CYS A 190 23.92 -6.57 -9.78
CA CYS A 190 24.52 -7.17 -10.97
C CYS A 190 23.83 -8.50 -11.25
N ILE A 191 23.11 -8.57 -12.36
CA ILE A 191 22.43 -9.76 -12.84
C ILE A 191 23.34 -10.48 -13.84
N ARG A 192 23.60 -11.77 -13.59
CA ARG A 192 24.16 -12.71 -14.56
C ARG A 192 23.02 -13.37 -15.31
N LYS A 193 23.03 -13.29 -16.64
CA LYS A 193 22.15 -14.06 -17.52
C LYS A 193 23.00 -15.07 -18.28
N ILE A 194 22.75 -16.36 -18.04
CA ILE A 194 23.41 -17.47 -18.74
C ILE A 194 22.39 -18.05 -19.72
N ILE A 195 22.70 -18.01 -21.01
CA ILE A 195 21.84 -18.53 -22.08
C ILE A 195 22.45 -19.82 -22.60
N CYS A 196 21.79 -20.94 -22.36
CA CYS A 196 22.17 -22.26 -22.84
C CYS A 196 21.25 -22.65 -24.01
N PRO A 197 21.74 -22.67 -25.26
CA PRO A 197 20.91 -23.08 -26.38
C PRO A 197 20.52 -24.57 -26.25
N LEU A 198 19.22 -24.86 -26.33
CA LEU A 198 18.72 -26.23 -26.42
C LEU A 198 18.98 -26.71 -27.85
N GLY A 199 19.98 -27.57 -28.02
CA GLY A 199 20.27 -28.14 -29.33
C GLY A 199 19.01 -28.80 -29.90
N ILE A 200 18.53 -28.29 -31.03
CA ILE A 200 17.46 -28.94 -31.81
C ILE A 200 17.96 -30.36 -32.11
N PRO A 201 17.16 -31.44 -31.90
CA PRO A 201 17.54 -32.76 -32.37
C PRO A 201 17.69 -32.68 -33.89
N GLU A 202 18.94 -32.70 -34.35
CA GLU A 202 19.27 -32.70 -35.78
C GLU A 202 18.53 -33.89 -36.41
N ALA A 203 17.50 -33.60 -37.21
CA ALA A 203 16.68 -34.62 -37.86
C ALA A 203 17.61 -35.65 -38.53
N PRO A 204 17.33 -36.96 -38.38
CA PRO A 204 18.33 -37.97 -38.62
C PRO A 204 18.79 -37.88 -40.06
N LYS A 205 20.12 -37.98 -40.22
CA LYS A 205 20.87 -37.99 -41.47
C LYS A 205 20.44 -39.20 -42.33
N VAL A 206 19.21 -39.24 -42.82
CA VAL A 206 18.62 -40.37 -43.57
C VAL A 206 18.56 -40.04 -45.07
N LEU A 207 18.61 -38.75 -45.44
CA LEU A 207 18.66 -38.32 -46.84
C LEU A 207 20.03 -38.48 -47.52
N TRP A 208 21.12 -38.73 -46.79
CA TRP A 208 22.44 -38.97 -47.42
C TRP A 208 22.70 -40.43 -47.77
N TYR A 209 22.04 -41.38 -47.10
CA TYR A 209 22.16 -42.80 -47.47
C TYR A 209 21.31 -43.14 -48.70
N LEU A 210 20.19 -42.43 -48.92
CA LEU A 210 19.31 -42.68 -50.05
C LEU A 210 19.86 -42.14 -51.38
N SER A 211 20.77 -41.17 -51.35
CA SER A 211 21.43 -40.63 -52.56
C SER A 211 22.66 -41.44 -52.99
N VAL A 212 23.27 -42.23 -52.09
CA VAL A 212 24.45 -43.05 -52.43
C VAL A 212 24.05 -44.34 -53.17
N GLN A 213 22.88 -44.92 -52.86
CA GLN A 213 22.37 -46.10 -53.57
C GLN A 213 22.03 -45.79 -55.05
N ALA A 214 21.59 -44.55 -55.33
CA ALA A 214 21.21 -44.11 -56.68
C ALA A 214 22.40 -43.65 -57.56
N MET A 215 23.61 -43.52 -57.00
CA MET A 215 24.76 -42.91 -57.67
C MET A 215 25.83 -43.93 -58.11
N SER A 216 25.41 -45.18 -58.33
CA SER A 216 26.27 -46.28 -58.81
C SER A 216 26.12 -46.58 -60.32
N LYS A 217 25.19 -45.92 -61.04
CA LYS A 217 24.88 -46.20 -62.46
C LYS A 217 25.23 -45.13 -63.49
N LEU A 218 25.90 -44.03 -63.13
CA LEU A 218 26.45 -43.08 -64.11
C LEU A 218 27.95 -42.82 -63.85
N ARG A 219 28.77 -43.83 -64.11
CA ARG A 219 30.21 -43.65 -64.34
C ARG A 219 30.40 -43.15 -65.77
N GLY A 220 30.68 -41.86 -65.93
CA GLY A 220 31.09 -41.36 -67.25
C GLY A 220 31.41 -39.87 -67.35
N LEU A 221 30.70 -38.97 -66.66
CA LEU A 221 30.83 -37.54 -67.02
C LEU A 221 30.62 -36.53 -65.87
N PHE A 222 31.09 -36.82 -64.65
CA PHE A 222 31.05 -35.83 -63.55
C PHE A 222 32.31 -35.79 -62.67
N LEU A 223 33.43 -36.34 -63.14
CA LEU A 223 34.67 -36.45 -62.36
C LEU A 223 35.78 -35.44 -62.73
N LEU A 224 35.44 -34.23 -63.18
CA LEU A 224 36.47 -33.23 -63.45
C LEU A 224 36.21 -31.80 -62.95
N ASN A 225 35.23 -31.57 -62.06
CA ASN A 225 34.95 -30.20 -61.57
C ASN A 225 34.59 -30.05 -60.08
N CYS A 226 34.82 -31.06 -59.23
CA CYS A 226 34.52 -30.95 -57.79
C CYS A 226 35.74 -30.63 -56.89
N ALA A 227 36.95 -30.54 -57.44
CA ALA A 227 38.18 -30.28 -56.66
C ALA A 227 38.44 -28.79 -56.38
N LEU A 228 37.60 -27.87 -56.85
CA LEU A 228 37.79 -26.41 -56.73
C LEU A 228 36.55 -25.70 -56.15
N ARG A 229 35.88 -26.31 -55.16
CA ARG A 229 35.02 -25.52 -54.28
C ARG A 229 35.85 -25.15 -53.04
N PRO A 230 36.14 -23.86 -52.81
CA PRO A 230 36.65 -23.42 -51.52
C PRO A 230 35.71 -23.99 -50.45
N LYS A 231 36.25 -24.77 -49.50
CA LYS A 231 35.50 -25.10 -48.29
C LYS A 231 35.08 -23.76 -47.71
N ARG A 232 33.79 -23.42 -47.78
CA ARG A 232 33.26 -22.24 -47.08
C ARG A 232 33.77 -22.38 -45.65
N PRO A 233 34.50 -21.40 -45.09
CA PRO A 233 34.83 -21.44 -43.69
C PRO A 233 33.49 -21.54 -42.95
N VAL A 234 33.24 -22.70 -42.35
CA VAL A 234 32.15 -22.84 -41.41
C VAL A 234 32.60 -21.98 -40.24
N ILE A 235 32.08 -20.74 -40.20
CA ILE A 235 32.28 -19.85 -39.07
C ILE A 235 31.95 -20.70 -37.83
N PRO A 236 32.88 -20.86 -36.88
CA PRO A 236 32.60 -21.63 -35.68
C PRO A 236 31.42 -20.95 -35.02
N LYS A 237 30.22 -21.55 -35.14
CA LYS A 237 29.07 -21.14 -34.35
C LYS A 237 29.55 -21.29 -32.91
N GLN A 238 29.57 -20.20 -32.15
CA GLN A 238 29.82 -20.29 -30.70
C GLN A 238 28.72 -21.16 -30.10
N THR A 239 28.96 -22.46 -30.02
CA THR A 239 28.08 -23.44 -29.37
C THR A 239 28.47 -23.53 -27.91
N GLY A 240 28.46 -22.38 -27.23
CA GLY A 240 28.78 -22.27 -25.81
C GLY A 240 27.72 -21.41 -25.11
N PRO A 241 27.52 -21.60 -23.80
CA PRO A 241 26.60 -20.78 -23.04
C PRO A 241 27.07 -19.31 -23.08
N ILE A 242 26.16 -18.40 -23.42
CA ILE A 242 26.45 -16.97 -23.46
C ILE A 242 26.19 -16.40 -22.07
N ILE A 243 27.20 -15.75 -21.49
CA ILE A 243 27.10 -15.10 -20.17
C ILE A 243 27.03 -13.59 -20.39
N LEU A 244 25.96 -12.97 -19.89
CA LEU A 244 25.76 -11.52 -19.91
C LEU A 244 25.67 -11.03 -18.46
N GLU A 245 26.47 -10.03 -18.10
CA GLU A 245 26.42 -9.39 -16.79
C GLU A 245 25.93 -7.94 -16.96
N THR A 246 24.90 -7.55 -16.20
CA THR A 246 24.29 -6.21 -16.33
C THR A 246 23.89 -5.67 -14.96
N TRP A 247 24.16 -4.40 -14.71
CA TRP A 247 23.73 -3.69 -13.52
C TRP A 247 22.32 -3.17 -13.70
N VAL A 248 21.42 -3.59 -12.81
CA VAL A 248 19.98 -3.30 -12.86
C VAL A 248 19.55 -2.63 -11.55
N PRO A 249 18.73 -1.57 -11.61
CA PRO A 249 18.24 -0.91 -10.40
C PRO A 249 17.29 -1.81 -9.61
N GLU A 250 17.24 -1.60 -8.29
CA GLU A 250 16.32 -2.30 -7.38
C GLU A 250 14.85 -2.22 -7.81
N GLU A 251 14.44 -1.15 -8.49
CA GLU A 251 13.06 -0.92 -8.93
C GLU A 251 12.58 -1.91 -10.02
N GLU A 252 13.51 -2.50 -10.77
CA GLU A 252 13.23 -3.44 -11.87
C GLU A 252 13.29 -4.91 -11.44
N LEU A 253 13.77 -5.19 -10.22
CA LEU A 253 13.90 -6.53 -9.67
C LEU A 253 12.70 -6.93 -8.82
N GLU A 254 12.41 -8.22 -8.76
CA GLU A 254 11.36 -8.74 -7.89
C GLU A 254 11.88 -8.85 -6.45
N ILE A 255 11.02 -8.52 -5.48
CA ILE A 255 11.40 -8.45 -4.05
C ILE A 255 11.89 -9.81 -3.53
N TRP A 256 11.32 -10.92 -4.04
CA TRP A 256 11.76 -12.26 -3.66
C TRP A 256 13.17 -12.57 -4.18
N GLU A 257 13.57 -12.07 -5.36
CA GLU A 257 14.92 -12.28 -5.91
C GLU A 257 15.96 -11.61 -5.02
N ILE A 258 15.67 -10.36 -4.61
CA ILE A 258 16.52 -9.59 -3.69
C ILE A 258 16.60 -10.29 -2.33
N LYS A 259 15.48 -10.80 -1.83
CA LYS A 259 15.44 -11.55 -0.56
C LYS A 259 16.31 -12.82 -0.63
N CYS A 260 16.15 -13.63 -1.67
CA CYS A 260 16.94 -14.85 -1.88
C CYS A 260 18.44 -14.55 -1.98
N PHE A 261 18.82 -13.48 -2.67
CA PHE A 261 20.21 -13.00 -2.71
C PHE A 261 20.73 -12.62 -1.32
N SER A 262 19.96 -11.83 -0.55
CA SER A 262 20.36 -11.39 0.79
C SER A 262 20.56 -12.58 1.73
N GLU A 263 19.64 -13.55 1.73
CA GLU A 263 19.74 -14.76 2.54
C GLU A 263 20.97 -15.60 2.18
N ARG A 264 21.34 -15.69 0.89
CA ARG A 264 22.55 -16.39 0.46
C ARG A 264 23.81 -15.68 0.95
N VAL A 265 23.90 -14.36 0.77
CA VAL A 265 25.06 -13.57 1.20
C VAL A 265 25.23 -13.62 2.73
N GLU A 266 24.13 -13.63 3.49
CA GLU A 266 24.19 -13.81 4.94
C GLU A 266 24.71 -15.19 5.32
N LYS A 267 24.24 -16.26 4.67
CA LYS A 267 24.74 -17.63 4.90
C LYS A 267 26.23 -17.76 4.58
N GLU A 268 26.69 -17.20 3.46
CA GLU A 268 28.10 -17.19 3.08
C GLU A 268 28.97 -16.44 4.11
N LYS A 269 28.48 -15.30 4.62
CA LYS A 269 29.17 -14.55 5.69
C LYS A 269 29.27 -15.36 6.98
N VAL A 270 28.18 -16.01 7.41
CA VAL A 270 28.18 -16.84 8.62
C VAL A 270 29.16 -18.01 8.46
N GLN A 271 29.15 -18.69 7.30
CA GLN A 271 30.09 -19.78 7.00
C GLN A 271 31.55 -19.31 6.99
N ALA A 272 31.82 -18.12 6.45
CA ALA A 272 33.18 -17.55 6.44
C ALA A 272 33.67 -17.23 7.87
N VAL A 273 32.80 -16.72 8.74
CA VAL A 273 33.13 -16.47 10.15
C VAL A 273 33.38 -17.79 10.90
N GLU A 274 32.56 -18.81 10.68
CA GLU A 274 32.77 -20.14 11.27
C GLU A 274 34.08 -20.78 10.82
N GLN A 275 34.45 -20.64 9.54
CA GLN A 275 35.72 -21.12 8.99
C GLN A 275 36.94 -20.38 9.55
N GLN A 276 36.81 -19.09 9.84
CA GLN A 276 37.88 -18.30 10.48
C GLN A 276 38.01 -18.58 11.99
N SER A 277 36.97 -19.13 12.61
CA SER A 277 36.97 -19.50 14.04
C SER A 277 37.50 -20.92 14.31
N LYS A 278 37.78 -21.70 13.26
CA LYS A 278 38.41 -23.03 13.33
C LYS A 278 39.89 -22.93 12.99
#